data_AF-A0A2D4FHJ2-F1
#
_entry.id   AF-A0A2D4FHJ2-F1
#
_cell.length_a   1.000
_cell.length_b   1.000
_cell.length_c   1.000
_cell.angle_alpha   90.00
_cell.angle_beta   90.00
_cell.angle_gamma   90.00
#
_symmetry.space_group_name_H-M   'P 1'
#
loop_
_entity.id
_entity.type
_entity.pdbx_description
1 polymer ?
#
loop_
_entity_poly.entity_id
_entity_poly.type
_entity_poly.pdbx_seq_one_letter_code
_entity_poly.pdbx_strand_id
1 'polypeptide(L)'
;LLSQAQPGPWEYHSDVLTSQSPQEICANLIRARLLEHLPHEVPYLVTQKTALWEEGPAGELQIVQNLEVPKERYVKMLIGQQGQVIGKIATEAGYDLMNAFLCEVQLKLCVQLKE
;
A
#
# COMPACT_ATOMS: atom_id res chain seq x y z
N LEU A 1 8.72 19.99 20.18
CA LEU A 1 9.47 19.12 19.25
C LEU A 1 10.57 19.91 18.54
N LEU A 2 10.24 20.90 17.69
CA LEU A 2 11.26 21.74 17.03
C LEU A 2 12.20 22.48 18.02
N SER A 3 11.68 22.96 19.15
CA SER A 3 12.46 23.62 20.19
C SER A 3 13.37 22.70 21.03
N GLN A 4 13.24 21.37 20.87
CA GLN A 4 14.04 20.37 21.60
C GLN A 4 15.13 19.74 20.72
N ALA A 5 15.19 20.09 19.43
CA ALA A 5 16.19 19.57 18.52
C ALA A 5 17.60 20.06 18.92
N GLN A 6 18.58 19.16 18.89
CA GLN A 6 19.98 19.50 19.10
C GLN A 6 20.57 20.04 17.78
N PRO A 7 21.48 21.04 17.84
CA PRO A 7 22.21 21.47 16.65
C PRO A 7 23.01 20.31 16.06
N GLY A 8 22.93 20.11 14.74
CA GLY A 8 23.64 19.05 14.03
C GLY A 8 23.53 19.22 12.52
N PRO A 9 24.41 18.59 11.73
CA PRO A 9 24.29 18.58 10.29
C PRO A 9 23.02 17.85 9.85
N TRP A 10 22.43 18.28 8.73
CA TRP A 10 21.31 17.58 8.13
C TRP A 10 21.76 16.21 7.62
N GLU A 11 21.00 15.17 7.97
CA GLU A 11 21.25 13.81 7.49
C GLU A 11 20.88 13.63 6.01
N TYR A 12 19.94 14.43 5.51
CA TYR A 12 19.46 14.42 4.13
C TYR A 12 19.67 15.78 3.46
N HIS A 13 19.93 15.75 2.15
CA HIS A 13 19.99 16.96 1.33
C HIS A 13 18.59 17.59 1.19
N SER A 14 18.51 18.91 0.97
CA SER A 14 17.23 19.63 0.79
C SER A 14 16.35 19.10 -0.33
N ASP A 15 16.99 18.46 -1.31
CA ASP A 15 16.33 17.97 -2.51
C ASP A 15 15.81 16.53 -2.36
N VAL A 16 16.11 15.86 -1.24
CA VAL A 16 15.59 14.52 -0.95
C VAL A 16 14.13 14.66 -0.50
N LEU A 17 13.21 14.22 -1.37
CA LEU A 17 11.77 14.25 -1.07
C LEU A 17 11.37 13.22 -0.01
N THR A 18 11.92 12.01 -0.10
CA THR A 18 11.67 10.92 0.84
C THR A 18 12.81 9.91 0.80
N SER A 19 13.08 9.26 1.93
CA SER A 19 14.00 8.13 2.02
C SER A 19 13.32 6.77 1.79
N GLN A 20 12.00 6.77 1.55
CA GLN A 20 11.21 5.56 1.39
C GLN A 20 11.42 4.93 0.02
N SER A 21 11.51 3.60 -0.01
CA SER A 21 11.50 2.81 -1.24
C SER A 21 10.11 2.87 -1.93
N PRO A 22 10.05 2.67 -3.26
CA PRO A 22 8.77 2.57 -3.98
C PRO A 22 7.81 1.52 -3.40
N GLN A 23 8.35 0.41 -2.90
CA GLN A 23 7.57 -0.66 -2.27
C GLN A 23 6.95 -0.20 -0.94
N GLU A 24 7.68 0.57 -0.14
CA GLU A 24 7.14 1.17 1.08
C GLU A 24 6.07 2.21 0.79
N ILE A 25 6.28 3.05 -0.24
CA ILE A 25 5.26 4.01 -0.69
C ILE A 25 3.99 3.26 -1.12
N CYS A 26 4.14 2.19 -1.89
CA CYS A 26 3.03 1.35 -2.32
C CYS A 26 2.27 0.73 -1.14
N ALA A 27 2.99 0.11 -0.20
CA ALA A 27 2.39 -0.45 1.00
C ALA A 27 1.67 0.62 1.85
N ASN A 28 2.18 1.85 1.89
CA ASN A 28 1.56 2.96 2.61
C ASN A 28 0.29 3.48 1.94
N LEU A 29 0.27 3.58 0.61
CA LEU A 29 -0.93 3.98 -0.15
C LEU A 29 -2.03 2.94 -0.02
N ILE A 30 -1.70 1.66 -0.16
CA ILE A 30 -2.66 0.56 0.08
C ILE A 30 -3.16 0.62 1.53
N ARG A 31 -2.29 0.88 2.51
CA ARG A 31 -2.67 1.00 3.91
C ARG A 31 -3.62 2.17 4.17
N ALA A 32 -3.40 3.32 3.53
CA ALA A 32 -4.31 4.46 3.61
C ALA A 32 -5.73 4.07 3.14
N ARG A 33 -5.82 3.36 2.01
CA ARG A 33 -7.11 2.88 1.49
C ARG A 33 -7.75 1.81 2.36
N LEU A 34 -6.96 0.91 2.94
CA LEU A 34 -7.47 -0.07 3.91
C LEU A 34 -8.07 0.62 5.14
N LEU A 35 -7.43 1.68 5.64
CA LEU A 35 -7.92 2.46 6.79
C LEU A 35 -9.20 3.24 6.48
N GLU A 36 -9.38 3.68 5.24
CA GLU A 36 -10.57 4.42 4.80
C GLU A 36 -11.80 3.52 4.64
N HIS A 37 -11.62 2.32 4.08
CA HIS A 37 -12.74 1.44 3.70
C HIS A 37 -13.07 0.33 4.71
N LEU A 38 -12.13 -0.06 5.58
CA LEU A 38 -12.36 -1.14 6.55
C LEU A 38 -12.67 -0.60 7.95
N PRO A 39 -13.64 -1.20 8.66
CA PRO A 39 -14.01 -0.74 9.99
C PRO A 39 -13.06 -1.24 11.08
N HIS A 40 -13.03 -0.48 12.18
CA HIS A 40 -12.49 -0.88 13.48
C HIS A 40 -11.03 -1.38 13.42
N GLU A 41 -10.75 -2.57 13.97
CA GLU A 41 -9.41 -3.10 14.11
C GLU A 41 -8.87 -3.77 12.84
N VAL A 42 -9.72 -4.04 11.85
CA VAL A 42 -9.37 -4.86 10.67
C VAL A 42 -8.17 -4.32 9.89
N PRO A 43 -8.08 -3.02 9.53
CA PRO A 43 -6.93 -2.51 8.77
C PRO A 43 -5.58 -2.77 9.45
N TYR A 44 -5.55 -2.74 10.79
CA TYR A 44 -4.32 -2.91 11.58
C TYR A 44 -3.84 -4.36 11.65
N LEU A 45 -4.73 -5.32 11.35
CA LEU A 45 -4.42 -6.75 11.34
C LEU A 45 -3.94 -7.25 9.98
N VAL A 46 -3.97 -6.40 8.95
CA VAL A 46 -3.53 -6.74 7.60
C VAL A 46 -2.02 -6.63 7.50
N THR A 47 -1.36 -7.76 7.22
CA THR A 47 0.05 -7.80 6.85
C THR A 47 0.15 -7.74 5.32
N GLN A 48 0.97 -6.83 4.80
CA GLN A 48 1.15 -6.68 3.35
C GLN A 48 2.48 -7.31 2.93
N LYS A 49 2.47 -8.07 1.84
CA LYS A 49 3.68 -8.62 1.20
C LYS A 49 3.64 -8.40 -0.30
N THR A 50 4.72 -7.87 -0.86
CA THR A 50 4.85 -7.72 -2.31
C THR A 50 5.22 -9.07 -2.90
N ALA A 51 4.34 -9.63 -3.70
CA ALA A 51 4.53 -10.90 -4.39
C ALA A 51 5.16 -10.72 -5.77
N LEU A 52 4.85 -9.61 -6.44
CA LEU A 52 5.40 -9.24 -7.75
C LEU A 52 5.63 -7.75 -7.81
N TRP A 53 6.77 -7.36 -8.37
CA TRP A 53 7.10 -5.99 -8.72
C TRP A 53 7.93 -6.03 -10.00
N GLU A 54 7.28 -5.79 -11.14
CA GLU A 54 7.92 -5.88 -12.46
C GLU A 54 7.58 -4.66 -13.30
N GLU A 55 8.58 -4.16 -14.02
CA GLU A 55 8.40 -3.13 -15.04
C GLU A 55 8.11 -3.82 -16.38
N GLY A 56 6.95 -3.50 -16.94
CA GLY A 56 6.51 -3.98 -18.24
C GLY A 56 7.28 -3.33 -19.39
N PRO A 57 7.15 -3.90 -20.60
CA PRO A 57 7.90 -3.47 -21.77
C PRO A 57 7.58 -2.04 -22.25
N ALA A 58 6.44 -1.46 -21.86
CA ALA A 58 6.06 -0.09 -22.18
C ALA A 58 6.29 0.88 -21.01
N GLY A 59 6.97 0.45 -19.94
CA GLY A 59 7.23 1.24 -18.74
C GLY A 59 6.06 1.26 -17.74
N GLU A 60 5.07 0.39 -17.92
CA GLU A 60 4.01 0.15 -16.94
C GLU A 60 4.53 -0.65 -15.75
N LEU A 61 4.01 -0.38 -14.56
CA LEU A 61 4.42 -1.07 -13.35
C LEU A 61 3.36 -2.12 -12.96
N GLN A 62 3.77 -3.39 -12.94
CA GLN A 62 2.93 -4.50 -12.50
C GLN A 62 3.23 -4.84 -11.03
N ILE A 63 2.20 -4.71 -10.19
CA ILE A 63 2.33 -4.91 -8.74
C ILE A 63 1.31 -5.95 -8.29
N VAL A 64 1.80 -7.01 -7.65
CA VAL A 64 0.93 -7.97 -6.94
C VAL A 64 1.23 -7.87 -5.45
N GLN A 65 0.23 -7.43 -4.67
CA GLN A 65 0.33 -7.33 -3.22
C GLN A 65 -0.56 -8.38 -2.56
N ASN A 66 0.05 -9.23 -1.73
CA ASN A 66 -0.66 -10.15 -0.86
C ASN A 66 -1.04 -9.44 0.45
N LEU A 67 -2.32 -9.53 0.79
CA LEU A 67 -2.91 -9.05 2.04
C LEU A 67 -3.21 -10.26 2.92
N GLU A 68 -2.39 -10.48 3.94
CA GLU A 68 -2.51 -11.59 4.88
C GLU A 68 -3.24 -11.15 6.14
N VAL A 69 -4.22 -11.95 6.57
CA VAL A 69 -4.97 -11.72 7.82
C VAL A 69 -5.06 -12.98 8.68
N PRO A 70 -5.16 -12.83 10.01
CA PRO A 70 -5.08 -13.97 10.94
C PRO A 70 -6.37 -14.79 11.05
N LYS A 71 -7.51 -14.33 10.52
CA LYS A 71 -8.82 -15.01 10.67
C LYS A 71 -9.65 -14.90 9.39
N GLU A 72 -10.40 -15.96 9.08
CA GLU A 72 -11.31 -16.02 7.93
C GLU A 72 -12.38 -14.92 7.93
N ARG A 73 -12.85 -14.52 9.12
CA ARG A 73 -13.80 -13.41 9.24
C ARG A 73 -13.23 -12.12 8.62
N TYR A 74 -11.95 -11.84 8.82
CA TYR A 74 -11.31 -10.64 8.27
C TYR A 74 -11.10 -10.75 6.76
N VAL A 75 -10.84 -11.96 6.23
CA VAL A 75 -10.82 -12.21 4.78
C VAL A 75 -12.15 -11.81 4.14
N LYS A 76 -13.27 -12.25 4.72
CA LYS A 76 -14.61 -11.90 4.23
C LYS A 76 -14.88 -10.39 4.29
N MET A 77 -14.41 -9.71 5.33
CA MET A 77 -14.55 -8.25 5.47
C MET A 77 -13.71 -7.49 4.44
N LEU A 78 -12.48 -7.94 4.18
CA LEU A 78 -11.58 -7.37 3.17
C LEU A 78 -12.14 -7.50 1.76
N ILE A 79 -12.61 -8.69 1.39
CA ILE A 79 -13.24 -8.94 0.09
C ILE A 79 -14.53 -8.11 -0.02
N GLY A 80 -15.32 -8.08 1.05
CA GLY A 80 -16.62 -7.43 1.07
C GLY A 80 -17.67 -8.17 0.24
N GLN A 81 -18.84 -7.56 0.06
CA GLN A 81 -19.92 -8.16 -0.72
C GLN A 81 -19.50 -8.29 -2.19
N GLN A 82 -19.41 -9.53 -2.70
CA GLN A 82 -19.01 -9.82 -4.08
C GLN A 82 -17.66 -9.22 -4.52
N GLY A 83 -16.73 -8.96 -3.59
CA GLY A 83 -15.44 -8.37 -3.93
C GLY A 83 -15.46 -6.85 -4.12
N GLN A 84 -16.57 -6.16 -3.83
CA GLN A 84 -16.69 -4.72 -4.09
C GLN A 84 -15.71 -3.89 -3.25
N VAL A 85 -15.44 -4.28 -2.00
CA VAL A 85 -14.57 -3.51 -1.10
C VAL A 85 -13.12 -3.61 -1.56
N ILE A 86 -12.61 -4.83 -1.78
CA ILE A 86 -11.24 -5.03 -2.26
C ILE A 86 -11.03 -4.46 -3.66
N GLY A 87 -12.03 -4.56 -4.54
CA GLY A 87 -11.99 -3.98 -5.87
C GLY A 87 -11.86 -2.45 -5.82
N LYS A 88 -12.68 -1.81 -4.99
CA LYS A 88 -12.61 -0.35 -4.78
C LYS A 88 -11.25 0.08 -4.23
N ILE A 89 -10.73 -0.62 -3.23
CA ILE A 89 -9.40 -0.36 -2.67
C ILE A 89 -8.31 -0.51 -3.74
N ALA A 90 -8.35 -1.58 -4.54
CA ALA A 90 -7.37 -1.81 -5.61
C ALA A 90 -7.40 -0.70 -6.66
N THR A 91 -8.60 -0.26 -7.07
CA THR A 91 -8.77 0.83 -8.03
C THR A 91 -8.25 2.16 -7.48
N GLU A 92 -8.65 2.55 -6.27
CA GLU A 92 -8.21 3.82 -5.68
C GLU A 92 -6.71 3.84 -5.38
N ALA A 93 -6.17 2.76 -4.80
CA ALA A 93 -4.73 2.64 -4.55
C ALA A 93 -3.93 2.63 -5.86
N GLY A 94 -4.46 1.99 -6.92
CA GLY A 94 -3.87 2.03 -8.25
C GLY A 94 -3.76 3.45 -8.80
N TYR A 95 -4.82 4.26 -8.70
CA TYR A 95 -4.78 5.66 -9.11
C TYR A 95 -3.80 6.50 -8.29
N ASP A 96 -3.76 6.30 -6.97
CA ASP A 96 -2.79 6.98 -6.11
C ASP A 96 -1.35 6.64 -6.51
N LEU A 97 -1.09 5.37 -6.84
CA LEU A 97 0.21 4.89 -7.31
C LEU A 97 0.59 5.48 -8.66
N MET A 98 -0.34 5.53 -9.62
CA MET A 98 -0.10 6.17 -10.92
C MET A 98 0.27 7.64 -10.75
N ASN A 99 -0.42 8.36 -9.86
CA ASN A 99 -0.11 9.76 -9.56
C ASN A 99 1.25 9.91 -8.86
N ALA A 100 1.60 8.99 -7.95
CA ALA A 100 2.85 9.04 -7.21
C ALA A 100 4.07 8.70 -8.08
N PHE A 101 3.94 7.72 -8.99
CA PHE A 101 5.03 7.22 -9.82
C PHE A 101 5.04 7.79 -11.24
N LEU A 102 4.00 8.54 -11.62
CA LEU A 102 3.86 9.17 -12.94
C LEU A 102 3.96 8.16 -14.10
N CYS A 103 3.48 6.93 -13.88
CA CYS A 103 3.42 5.86 -14.87
C CYS A 103 2.12 5.07 -14.74
N GLU A 104 1.82 4.25 -15.74
CA GLU A 104 0.70 3.30 -15.67
C GLU A 104 0.98 2.22 -14.63
N VAL A 105 0.02 1.93 -13.74
CA VAL A 105 0.19 0.93 -12.67
C VAL A 105 -0.95 -0.08 -12.71
N GLN A 106 -0.58 -1.35 -12.85
CA GLN A 106 -1.50 -2.48 -12.73
C GLN A 106 -1.35 -3.10 -11.35
N LEU A 107 -2.18 -2.64 -10.40
CA LEU A 107 -2.22 -3.17 -9.04
C LEU A 107 -3.21 -4.34 -8.93
N LYS A 108 -2.71 -5.48 -8.46
CA LYS A 108 -3.54 -6.63 -8.08
C LYS A 108 -3.39 -6.93 -6.58
N LEU A 109 -4.51 -6.97 -5.88
CA LEU A 109 -4.57 -7.32 -4.46
C LEU A 109 -5.07 -8.75 -4.28
N CYS A 110 -4.28 -9.58 -3.61
CA CYS A 110 -4.61 -10.97 -3.31
C CYS A 110 -4.83 -11.12 -1.80
N VAL A 111 -6.03 -11.54 -1.36
CA VAL A 111 -6.32 -11.73 0.07
C VAL A 111 -6.07 -13.18 0.45
N GLN A 112 -5.30 -13.40 1.50
CA GLN A 112 -4.90 -14.73 1.98
C GLN A 112 -5.01 -14.83 3.50
N LEU A 113 -5.23 -16.05 4.00
CA LEU A 113 -5.06 -16.33 5.42
C LEU A 113 -3.56 -16.38 5.73
N LYS A 114 -3.18 -15.77 6.84
CA LYS A 114 -1.84 -15.95 7.40
C LYS A 114 -1.75 -17.37 7.96
N GLU A 115 -0.79 -18.14 7.45
CA GLU A 115 -0.43 -19.46 8.01
C GLU A 115 0.04 -19.36 9.46
#